data_AF-A0A6J7DP62-F1
#
_entry.id   AF-A0A6J7DP62-F1
#
_cell.length_a   1.000
_cell.length_b   1.000
_cell.length_c   1.000
_cell.angle_alpha   90.00
_cell.angle_beta   90.00
_cell.angle_gamma   90.00
#
_symmetry.space_group_name_H-M   'P 1'
#
loop_
_entity.id
_entity.type
_entity.pdbx_description
1 polymer ?
#
loop_
_entity_poly.entity_id
_entity_poly.type
_entity_poly.pdbx_seq_one_letter_code
_entity_poly.pdbx_strand_id
1 'polypeptide(L)'
;MMREQVRPDSEPATQLVWCTIGHAELIDDREANRVSQSGMASGACFECRAPFKSCVHHTDPIHSISIESISDTPAVTDGDNSAGRTTAEGYGVEVADVQTPGDWCELTRRNARSVQTTIGWIFWDPGAARRYNAAGLPEAFAGPLGYIASRCAPLAGAGPDAVVASFGSISPMAIRGVFQFLGTPERFGEIWSARDAAVVDGLRQYAPDIVEPLAAFAAELWTVVEQLPLVGRPFFGAHLAMARPTEPLLSGWHAINCLREWRGDTHWAVVVAEGLGHAEASILHNAWLGYETDWLALSRGTSPADIEAGWTSLAAKGLAHQRTVLPEGLALRQRIEDATDRLTMLPWQLLGAERSQQFTEFFEPPCVRLLARVDETAGVNYQPASRLFTRPQ
;
A
#
# COMPACT_ATOMS: atom_id res chain seq x y z
N MET A 1 57.02 -14.90 37.05
CA MET A 1 56.06 -15.94 37.49
C MET A 1 54.72 -15.63 36.84
N MET A 2 54.14 -16.63 36.15
CA MET A 2 52.79 -16.75 35.57
C MET A 2 52.38 -15.67 34.52
N ARG A 3 52.53 -15.93 33.21
CA ARG A 3 51.77 -16.83 32.28
C ARG A 3 50.47 -16.20 31.75
N GLU A 4 50.64 -15.60 30.58
CA GLU A 4 49.65 -15.20 29.59
C GLU A 4 49.12 -16.45 28.85
N GLN A 5 47.81 -16.57 28.66
CA GLN A 5 47.17 -17.67 27.95
C GLN A 5 46.48 -17.15 26.67
N VAL A 6 46.87 -17.77 25.56
CA VAL A 6 46.30 -17.61 24.20
C VAL A 6 45.11 -18.58 24.01
N ARG A 7 44.16 -18.16 23.17
CA ARG A 7 42.80 -18.66 22.89
C ARG A 7 42.71 -20.06 22.23
N PRO A 8 41.49 -20.55 21.91
CA PRO A 8 41.15 -20.59 20.48
C PRO A 8 39.71 -20.18 20.11
N ASP A 9 39.65 -19.42 19.01
CA ASP A 9 38.74 -19.50 17.85
C ASP A 9 37.23 -19.69 18.06
N SER A 10 36.50 -18.57 17.98
CA SER A 10 35.08 -18.52 17.65
C SER A 10 34.89 -18.42 16.12
N GLU A 11 34.09 -19.31 15.55
CA GLU A 11 33.62 -19.31 14.16
C GLU A 11 33.06 -17.93 13.73
N PRO A 12 33.19 -17.54 12.44
CA PRO A 12 32.66 -16.29 11.96
C PRO A 12 31.13 -16.38 11.84
N ALA A 13 30.41 -15.71 12.74
CA ALA A 13 29.01 -15.39 12.52
C ALA A 13 28.88 -14.58 11.22
N THR A 14 28.13 -15.11 10.27
CA THR A 14 27.76 -14.43 9.03
C THR A 14 26.95 -13.18 9.39
N GLN A 15 27.63 -12.03 9.48
CA GLN A 15 27.00 -10.72 9.56
C GLN A 15 26.28 -10.46 8.24
N LEU A 16 24.94 -10.56 8.26
CA LEU A 16 24.10 -9.91 7.28
C LEU A 16 24.28 -8.39 7.44
N VAL A 17 25.14 -7.83 6.61
CA VAL A 17 25.33 -6.39 6.44
C VAL A 17 24.05 -5.86 5.78
N TRP A 18 23.17 -5.27 6.59
CA TRP A 18 22.05 -4.48 6.08
C TRP A 18 22.60 -3.12 5.66
N CYS A 19 22.54 -2.85 4.34
CA CYS A 19 23.05 -1.62 3.77
C CYS A 19 22.22 -0.43 4.27
N THR A 20 22.94 0.46 4.94
CA THR A 20 22.58 1.76 5.52
C THR A 20 21.93 2.71 4.52
N ILE A 21 20.87 3.41 4.95
CA ILE A 21 20.50 4.74 4.42
C ILE A 21 20.37 5.67 5.63
N GLY A 22 21.40 6.48 5.85
CA GLY A 22 21.43 7.54 6.84
C GLY A 22 22.48 8.57 6.44
N HIS A 23 22.04 9.81 6.23
CA HIS A 23 22.80 11.06 6.07
C HIS A 23 23.92 11.11 5.02
N ALA A 24 23.66 11.85 3.93
CA ALA A 24 24.69 12.49 3.14
C ALA A 24 24.94 13.90 3.69
N GLU A 25 26.04 14.09 4.42
CA GLU A 25 26.72 15.39 4.56
C GLU A 25 28.01 15.35 3.74
N LEU A 26 28.25 16.44 3.03
CA LEU A 26 29.40 16.72 2.18
C LEU A 26 30.73 16.65 2.95
N ILE A 27 31.68 15.82 2.51
CA ILE A 27 33.13 16.11 2.58
C ILE A 27 33.81 15.54 1.32
N ASP A 28 34.40 16.44 0.53
CA ASP A 28 35.43 16.18 -0.47
C ASP A 28 36.77 15.99 0.28
N ASP A 29 37.47 14.87 0.08
CA ASP A 29 38.91 14.95 -0.23
C ASP A 29 39.52 13.62 -0.65
N ARG A 30 40.60 13.79 -1.41
CA ARG A 30 41.39 12.84 -2.18
C ARG A 30 42.15 11.80 -1.33
N GLU A 31 42.56 10.75 -2.05
CA GLU A 31 43.58 9.74 -1.73
C GLU A 31 43.21 8.59 -0.77
N ALA A 32 43.02 7.40 -1.34
CA ALA A 32 43.73 6.19 -0.91
C ALA A 32 43.47 5.04 -1.89
N ASN A 33 44.26 5.01 -2.96
CA ASN A 33 44.40 3.85 -3.84
C ASN A 33 45.64 3.08 -3.40
N ARG A 34 45.49 1.82 -2.95
CA ARG A 34 46.47 0.69 -2.96
C ARG A 34 46.13 -0.31 -1.86
N VAL A 35 45.77 -1.54 -2.23
CA VAL A 35 46.61 -2.75 -2.12
C VAL A 35 45.78 -3.98 -2.55
N SER A 36 46.52 -4.92 -3.13
CA SER A 36 46.25 -6.03 -4.02
C SER A 36 45.58 -7.30 -3.46
N GLN A 37 44.84 -7.97 -4.37
CA GLN A 37 44.84 -9.40 -4.74
C GLN A 37 45.39 -10.48 -3.78
N SER A 38 44.57 -11.51 -3.54
CA SER A 38 44.81 -12.97 -3.58
C SER A 38 43.63 -13.63 -2.82
N GLY A 39 43.11 -14.82 -3.07
CA GLY A 39 43.40 -15.97 -3.92
C GLY A 39 42.35 -17.05 -3.53
N MET A 40 42.03 -17.94 -4.47
CA MET A 40 41.01 -19.00 -4.36
C MET A 40 41.23 -19.99 -3.20
N ALA A 41 40.17 -20.59 -2.66
CA ALA A 41 40.04 -22.06 -2.56
C ALA A 41 38.67 -22.54 -2.02
N SER A 42 38.29 -23.70 -2.56
CA SER A 42 37.19 -24.65 -2.35
C SER A 42 36.75 -25.04 -0.94
N GLY A 43 35.51 -25.57 -0.86
CA GLY A 43 35.08 -26.60 0.11
C GLY A 43 33.65 -26.34 0.59
N ALA A 44 32.59 -26.98 0.07
CA ALA A 44 32.16 -28.38 0.26
C ALA A 44 30.76 -28.37 0.92
N CYS A 45 29.83 -29.11 0.31
CA CYS A 45 28.47 -29.35 0.75
C CYS A 45 28.39 -29.85 2.21
N PHE A 46 27.35 -29.41 2.92
CA PHE A 46 26.77 -30.19 4.01
C PHE A 46 25.25 -30.21 3.89
N GLU A 47 24.72 -31.39 3.54
CA GLU A 47 23.34 -31.79 3.77
C GLU A 47 23.06 -31.80 5.27
N CYS A 48 21.93 -31.21 5.68
CA CYS A 48 21.39 -31.42 7.02
C CYS A 48 19.96 -31.96 6.90
N ARG A 49 19.86 -33.29 6.92
CA ARG A 49 18.64 -34.04 7.23
C ARG A 49 18.50 -34.11 8.75
N ALA A 50 17.34 -33.71 9.28
CA ALA A 50 16.86 -34.14 10.58
C ALA A 50 15.32 -34.24 10.57
N PRO A 51 14.72 -35.10 11.42
CA PRO A 51 13.60 -35.95 11.01
C PRO A 51 12.22 -35.43 11.40
N PHE A 52 11.24 -35.68 10.52
CA PHE A 52 9.81 -35.65 10.83
C PHE A 52 9.49 -36.70 11.89
N LYS A 53 9.01 -36.27 13.06
CA LYS A 53 8.31 -37.14 14.01
C LYS A 53 6.80 -36.95 13.84
N SER A 54 6.16 -38.09 13.63
CA SER A 54 4.73 -38.32 13.53
C SER A 54 3.94 -37.83 14.74
N CYS A 55 2.87 -37.08 14.50
CA CYS A 55 1.70 -37.04 15.39
C CYS A 55 0.49 -37.48 14.56
N VAL A 56 -0.10 -38.61 14.96
CA VAL A 56 -1.33 -39.19 14.40
C VAL A 56 -2.42 -39.09 15.48
N HIS A 57 -3.67 -38.91 15.04
CA HIS A 57 -4.96 -38.87 15.76
C HIS A 57 -5.31 -37.48 16.35
N HIS A 58 -6.46 -36.85 16.07
CA HIS A 58 -7.82 -37.35 15.81
C HIS A 58 -8.50 -36.61 14.64
N THR A 59 -9.19 -37.36 13.78
CA THR A 59 -10.14 -36.87 12.77
C THR A 59 -11.56 -37.07 13.28
N ASP A 60 -12.37 -36.01 13.32
CA ASP A 60 -13.84 -36.11 13.28
C ASP A 60 -14.35 -35.53 11.95
N PRO A 61 -15.36 -36.15 11.31
CA PRO A 61 -15.73 -35.86 9.92
C PRO A 61 -16.60 -34.60 9.83
N ILE A 62 -16.14 -33.60 9.10
CA ILE A 62 -16.99 -32.49 8.64
C ILE A 62 -17.69 -32.95 7.35
N HIS A 63 -19.01 -32.84 7.36
CA HIS A 63 -19.90 -33.09 6.24
C HIS A 63 -19.39 -32.45 4.93
N SER A 64 -19.20 -33.28 3.92
CA SER A 64 -18.94 -32.88 2.53
C SER A 64 -20.17 -32.15 1.98
N ILE A 65 -20.06 -30.84 1.78
CA ILE A 65 -20.96 -30.09 0.90
C ILE A 65 -20.43 -30.30 -0.52
N SER A 66 -21.08 -31.19 -1.26
CA SER A 66 -20.85 -31.37 -2.69
C SER A 66 -21.38 -30.14 -3.42
N ILE A 67 -20.49 -29.40 -4.09
CA ILE A 67 -20.87 -28.40 -5.08
C ILE A 67 -21.25 -29.18 -6.35
N GLU A 68 -22.54 -29.39 -6.55
CA GLU A 68 -23.05 -29.93 -7.80
C GLU A 68 -22.85 -28.91 -8.94
N SER A 69 -22.33 -29.41 -10.04
CA SER A 69 -22.09 -28.73 -11.30
C SER A 69 -23.39 -28.20 -11.88
N ILE A 70 -23.50 -26.87 -12.05
CA ILE A 70 -24.51 -26.26 -12.91
C ILE A 70 -24.02 -26.42 -14.35
N SER A 71 -24.46 -27.50 -14.99
CA SER A 71 -24.44 -27.65 -16.45
C SER A 71 -25.82 -28.07 -16.87
N ASP A 72 -26.65 -27.12 -17.29
CA ASP A 72 -27.81 -27.38 -18.16
C ASP A 72 -28.32 -26.04 -18.72
N THR A 73 -27.87 -25.71 -19.93
CA THR A 73 -28.46 -24.66 -20.78
C THR A 73 -29.26 -25.36 -21.88
N PRO A 74 -30.58 -25.17 -21.98
CA PRO A 74 -31.31 -25.65 -23.14
C PRO A 74 -31.17 -24.66 -24.32
N ALA A 75 -30.96 -25.23 -25.50
CA ALA A 75 -30.89 -24.52 -26.77
C ALA A 75 -32.23 -23.83 -27.09
N VAL A 76 -32.18 -22.56 -27.51
CA VAL A 76 -33.31 -21.83 -28.09
C VAL A 76 -33.06 -21.68 -29.59
N THR A 77 -33.96 -22.23 -30.39
CA THR A 77 -34.02 -22.10 -31.84
C THR A 77 -34.75 -20.82 -32.25
N ASP A 78 -34.31 -20.23 -33.36
CA ASP A 78 -34.87 -19.05 -34.02
C ASP A 78 -36.37 -19.15 -34.34
N GLY A 79 -37.06 -18.01 -34.19
CA GLY A 79 -38.46 -17.82 -34.59
C GLY A 79 -38.81 -16.34 -34.67
N ASP A 80 -38.79 -15.82 -35.89
CA ASP A 80 -39.23 -14.49 -36.31
C ASP A 80 -40.75 -14.31 -36.11
N ASN A 81 -41.19 -13.19 -35.51
CA ASN A 81 -42.40 -12.49 -35.97
C ASN A 81 -42.63 -11.11 -35.33
N SER A 82 -43.01 -10.20 -36.21
CA SER A 82 -43.35 -8.79 -36.03
C SER A 82 -44.66 -8.50 -35.28
N ALA A 83 -44.71 -7.27 -34.74
CA ALA A 83 -45.87 -6.42 -34.47
C ALA A 83 -46.78 -6.74 -33.27
N GLY A 84 -46.84 -5.78 -32.33
CA GLY A 84 -47.84 -5.75 -31.26
C GLY A 84 -47.64 -4.61 -30.27
N ARG A 85 -48.08 -3.40 -30.63
CA ARG A 85 -48.26 -2.28 -29.69
C ARG A 85 -49.29 -2.69 -28.64
N THR A 86 -48.90 -2.70 -27.36
CA THR A 86 -49.86 -2.61 -26.26
C THR A 86 -49.28 -1.75 -25.15
N THR A 87 -50.10 -0.80 -24.73
CA THR A 87 -49.87 0.27 -23.75
C THR A 87 -49.70 -0.27 -22.34
N ALA A 88 -48.69 0.20 -21.62
CA ALA A 88 -48.64 0.15 -20.17
C ALA A 88 -48.36 1.57 -19.64
N GLU A 89 -49.44 2.25 -19.28
CA GLU A 89 -49.41 3.34 -18.31
C GLU A 89 -48.97 2.75 -16.96
N GLY A 90 -47.97 3.33 -16.30
CA GLY A 90 -47.58 2.90 -14.96
C GLY A 90 -46.31 3.56 -14.45
N TYR A 91 -46.49 4.44 -13.46
CA TYR A 91 -45.49 5.01 -12.56
C TYR A 91 -44.45 5.94 -13.20
N GLY A 92 -44.90 7.16 -13.50
CA GLY A 92 -44.00 8.31 -13.55
C GLY A 92 -43.45 8.60 -12.16
N VAL A 93 -42.33 7.97 -11.81
CA VAL A 93 -41.41 8.56 -10.85
C VAL A 93 -40.79 9.73 -11.60
N GLU A 94 -41.06 10.96 -11.15
CA GLU A 94 -40.22 12.10 -11.53
C GLU A 94 -38.81 11.76 -11.06
N VAL A 95 -38.00 11.24 -11.98
CA VAL A 95 -36.56 11.19 -11.82
C VAL A 95 -36.17 12.66 -11.81
N ALA A 96 -35.89 13.18 -10.61
CA ALA A 96 -35.32 14.50 -10.44
C ALA A 96 -34.18 14.64 -11.46
N ASP A 97 -34.20 15.76 -12.18
CA ASP A 97 -33.26 16.11 -13.23
C ASP A 97 -31.84 15.75 -12.75
N VAL A 98 -31.31 14.63 -13.25
CA VAL A 98 -29.95 14.20 -12.94
C VAL A 98 -29.09 15.23 -13.63
N GLN A 99 -28.67 16.25 -12.88
CA GLN A 99 -27.59 17.12 -13.32
C GLN A 99 -26.51 16.20 -13.87
N THR A 100 -26.24 16.30 -15.18
CA THR A 100 -25.12 15.60 -15.81
C THR A 100 -23.91 15.91 -14.96
N PRO A 101 -23.40 14.94 -14.18
CA PRO A 101 -22.37 15.27 -13.22
C PRO A 101 -21.13 15.67 -14.01
N GLY A 102 -20.33 16.58 -13.47
CA GLY A 102 -18.98 16.81 -13.97
C GLY A 102 -18.23 15.50 -14.14
N ASP A 103 -17.19 15.49 -14.97
CA ASP A 103 -16.37 14.31 -15.24
C ASP A 103 -15.99 13.57 -13.94
N TRP A 104 -16.72 12.49 -13.60
CA TRP A 104 -16.54 11.75 -12.35
C TRP A 104 -15.15 11.15 -12.27
N CYS A 105 -14.53 10.81 -13.40
CA CYS A 105 -13.16 10.33 -13.42
C CYS A 105 -12.19 11.44 -13.00
N GLU A 106 -12.38 12.67 -13.51
CA GLU A 106 -11.61 13.85 -13.08
C GLU A 106 -11.76 14.09 -11.58
N LEU A 107 -12.99 14.14 -11.09
CA LEU A 107 -13.28 14.41 -9.69
C LEU A 107 -12.71 13.31 -8.78
N THR A 108 -12.84 12.05 -9.19
CA THR A 108 -12.27 10.90 -8.48
C THR A 108 -10.76 10.99 -8.39
N ARG A 109 -10.08 11.35 -9.48
CA ARG A 109 -8.63 11.46 -9.51
C ARG A 109 -8.12 12.59 -8.61
N ARG A 110 -8.76 13.76 -8.65
CA ARG A 110 -8.43 14.88 -7.74
C ARG A 110 -8.63 14.50 -6.28
N ASN A 111 -9.80 13.93 -5.95
CA ASN A 111 -10.12 13.54 -4.59
C ASN A 111 -9.25 12.37 -4.08
N ALA A 112 -8.95 11.38 -4.91
CA ALA A 112 -8.05 10.29 -4.58
C ALA A 112 -6.64 10.80 -4.21
N ARG A 113 -6.14 11.82 -4.91
CA ARG A 113 -4.87 12.47 -4.57
C ARG A 113 -4.95 13.17 -3.22
N SER A 114 -6.03 13.90 -2.94
CA SER A 114 -6.24 14.55 -1.63
C SER A 114 -6.33 13.52 -0.50
N VAL A 115 -7.07 12.42 -0.70
CA VAL A 115 -7.14 11.29 0.23
C VAL A 115 -5.74 10.71 0.50
N GLN A 116 -5.00 10.36 -0.55
CA GLN A 116 -3.66 9.79 -0.42
C GLN A 116 -2.69 10.73 0.30
N THR A 117 -2.81 12.04 0.06
CA THR A 117 -1.92 13.05 0.64
C THR A 117 -2.22 13.30 2.12
N THR A 118 -3.50 13.41 2.46
CA THR A 118 -4.01 13.58 3.84
C THR A 118 -3.60 12.44 4.77
N ILE A 119 -3.48 11.23 4.23
CA ILE A 119 -3.02 10.07 5.00
C ILE A 119 -1.50 9.93 4.97
N GLY A 120 -0.90 9.94 3.79
CA GLY A 120 0.45 9.39 3.62
C GLY A 120 1.56 10.15 4.34
N TRP A 121 1.41 11.46 4.59
CA TRP A 121 2.45 12.27 5.25
C TRP A 121 2.87 11.72 6.62
N ILE A 122 1.95 11.08 7.35
CA ILE A 122 2.21 10.57 8.71
C ILE A 122 3.29 9.48 8.72
N PHE A 123 3.45 8.75 7.62
CA PHE A 123 4.43 7.66 7.52
C PHE A 123 5.89 8.17 7.52
N TRP A 124 6.08 9.46 7.28
CA TRP A 124 7.37 10.14 7.30
C TRP A 124 7.43 11.27 8.34
N ASP A 125 6.49 11.31 9.28
CA ASP A 125 6.48 12.33 10.32
C ASP A 125 7.45 11.96 11.46
N PRO A 126 8.42 12.83 11.82
CA PRO A 126 9.32 12.58 12.94
C PRO A 126 8.59 12.47 14.30
N GLY A 127 7.45 13.12 14.46
CA GLY A 127 6.60 13.01 15.63
C GLY A 127 5.95 11.63 15.77
N ALA A 128 5.55 11.00 14.65
CA ALA A 128 5.11 9.62 14.61
C ALA A 128 6.26 8.67 14.96
N ALA A 129 7.44 8.83 14.33
CA ALA A 129 8.62 8.00 14.61
C ALA A 129 9.03 8.03 16.10
N ARG A 130 9.02 9.20 16.75
CA ARG A 130 9.28 9.31 18.20
C ARG A 130 8.26 8.55 19.05
N ARG A 131 6.97 8.58 18.68
CA ARG A 131 5.91 7.86 19.41
C ARG A 131 6.01 6.34 19.19
N TYR A 132 6.37 5.91 17.98
CA TYR A 132 6.67 4.51 17.69
C TYR A 132 7.86 3.99 18.49
N ASN A 133 8.90 4.80 18.63
CA ASN A 133 10.04 4.48 19.49
C ASN A 133 9.63 4.38 20.96
N ALA A 134 8.84 5.34 21.47
CA ALA A 134 8.30 5.28 22.82
C ALA A 134 7.40 4.05 23.06
N ALA A 135 6.72 3.56 22.02
CA ALA A 135 5.95 2.31 22.05
C ALA A 135 6.83 1.05 21.89
N GLY A 136 8.16 1.19 21.82
CA GLY A 136 9.13 0.09 21.88
C GLY A 136 9.69 -0.35 20.53
N LEU A 137 9.47 0.39 19.43
CA LEU A 137 10.22 0.17 18.20
C LEU A 137 11.67 0.70 18.34
N PRO A 138 12.69 0.04 17.77
CA PRO A 138 14.07 0.49 17.87
C PRO A 138 14.24 1.85 17.20
N GLU A 139 14.94 2.79 17.84
CA GLU A 139 15.03 4.19 17.39
C GLU A 139 15.43 4.32 15.90
N ALA A 140 16.49 3.62 15.50
CA ALA A 140 17.01 3.62 14.13
C ALA A 140 15.99 3.13 13.08
N PHE A 141 14.96 2.39 13.48
CA PHE A 141 13.97 1.77 12.60
C PHE A 141 12.53 2.16 12.95
N ALA A 142 12.33 3.08 13.89
CA ALA A 142 11.01 3.41 14.41
C ALA A 142 10.09 3.98 13.33
N GLY A 143 10.63 4.77 12.39
CA GLY A 143 9.89 5.26 11.23
C GLY A 143 9.45 4.13 10.28
N PRO A 144 10.39 3.41 9.62
CA PRO A 144 10.05 2.37 8.65
C PRO A 144 9.21 1.22 9.22
N LEU A 145 9.56 0.70 10.41
CA LEU A 145 8.78 -0.36 11.05
C LEU A 145 7.44 0.17 11.55
N GLY A 146 7.40 1.40 12.06
CA GLY A 146 6.19 2.05 12.53
C GLY A 146 5.21 2.34 11.40
N TYR A 147 5.68 2.67 10.19
CA TYR A 147 4.84 2.76 9.00
C TYR A 147 4.12 1.43 8.74
N ILE A 148 4.87 0.32 8.63
CA ILE A 148 4.29 -0.99 8.33
C ILE A 148 3.33 -1.39 9.45
N ALA A 149 3.79 -1.33 10.71
CA ALA A 149 3.02 -1.73 11.88
C ALA A 149 1.74 -0.90 12.07
N SER A 150 1.83 0.43 12.05
CA SER A 150 0.66 1.30 12.26
C SER A 150 -0.39 1.14 11.16
N ARG A 151 0.04 0.97 9.91
CA ARG A 151 -0.89 0.80 8.80
C ARG A 151 -1.55 -0.58 8.87
N CYS A 152 -0.79 -1.67 9.04
CA CYS A 152 -1.32 -3.04 9.03
C CYS A 152 -1.99 -3.50 10.33
N ALA A 153 -1.94 -2.70 11.40
CA ALA A 153 -2.53 -3.06 12.69
C ALA A 153 -3.96 -3.62 12.62
N PRO A 154 -4.90 -3.07 11.82
CA PRO A 154 -6.25 -3.62 11.75
C PRO A 154 -6.33 -5.05 11.19
N LEU A 155 -5.39 -5.43 10.32
CA LEU A 155 -5.32 -6.78 9.72
C LEU A 155 -4.32 -7.69 10.44
N ALA A 156 -3.59 -7.20 11.45
CA ALA A 156 -2.52 -7.94 12.08
C ALA A 156 -2.97 -9.27 12.73
N GLY A 157 -4.22 -9.34 13.21
CA GLY A 157 -4.79 -10.57 13.76
C GLY A 157 -4.89 -11.73 12.76
N ALA A 158 -4.89 -11.46 11.45
CA ALA A 158 -4.89 -12.47 10.40
C ALA A 158 -3.47 -13.02 10.07
N GLY A 159 -2.43 -12.45 10.69
CA GLY A 159 -1.04 -12.87 10.51
C GLY A 159 -0.32 -12.23 9.32
N PRO A 160 1.00 -12.45 9.20
CA PRO A 160 1.84 -11.78 8.22
C PRO A 160 1.48 -12.14 6.77
N ASP A 161 1.04 -13.37 6.50
CA ASP A 161 0.72 -13.80 5.13
C ASP A 161 -0.48 -13.07 4.54
N ALA A 162 -1.52 -12.82 5.35
CA ALA A 162 -2.67 -12.01 4.96
C ALA A 162 -2.27 -10.55 4.68
N VAL A 163 -1.37 -9.99 5.51
CA VAL A 163 -0.83 -8.65 5.28
C VAL A 163 0.02 -8.62 4.02
N VAL A 164 0.92 -9.58 3.79
CA VAL A 164 1.73 -9.68 2.56
C VAL A 164 0.85 -9.70 1.32
N ALA A 165 -0.21 -10.51 1.33
CA ALA A 165 -1.15 -10.61 0.21
C ALA A 165 -1.88 -9.29 -0.08
N SER A 166 -2.09 -8.44 0.93
CA SER A 166 -2.90 -7.21 0.82
C SER A 166 -2.06 -5.92 0.72
N PHE A 167 -0.82 -5.92 1.20
CA PHE A 167 0.05 -4.73 1.23
C PHE A 167 0.69 -4.40 -0.11
N GLY A 168 0.62 -5.32 -1.07
CA GLY A 168 0.98 -5.12 -2.46
C GLY A 168 2.48 -4.91 -2.67
N SER A 169 2.98 -3.69 -2.49
CA SER A 169 4.34 -3.31 -2.89
C SER A 169 5.41 -3.38 -1.81
N ILE A 170 5.03 -3.64 -0.55
CA ILE A 170 5.98 -3.76 0.56
C ILE A 170 6.56 -5.17 0.59
N SER A 171 7.88 -5.24 0.80
CA SER A 171 8.62 -6.50 0.90
C SER A 171 7.98 -7.50 1.87
N PRO A 172 7.73 -8.75 1.44
CA PRO A 172 7.27 -9.81 2.32
C PRO A 172 8.19 -10.05 3.52
N MET A 173 9.50 -9.93 3.30
CA MET A 173 10.51 -10.04 4.36
C MET A 173 10.35 -8.94 5.40
N ALA A 174 10.17 -7.68 4.97
CA ALA A 174 9.99 -6.55 5.89
C ALA A 174 8.71 -6.72 6.74
N ILE A 175 7.61 -7.15 6.12
CA ILE A 175 6.36 -7.43 6.83
C ILE A 175 6.56 -8.54 7.87
N ARG A 176 7.12 -9.69 7.48
CA ARG A 176 7.40 -10.79 8.42
C ARG A 176 8.32 -10.35 9.57
N GLY A 177 9.33 -9.52 9.29
CA GLY A 177 10.21 -8.95 10.31
C GLY A 177 9.48 -8.10 11.33
N VAL A 178 8.52 -7.27 10.91
CA VAL A 178 7.67 -6.48 11.82
C VAL A 178 6.82 -7.39 12.71
N PHE A 179 6.23 -8.45 12.15
CA PHE A 179 5.45 -9.42 12.92
C PHE A 179 6.31 -10.19 13.93
N GLN A 180 7.51 -10.60 13.53
CA GLN A 180 8.46 -11.24 14.44
C GLN A 180 8.88 -10.29 15.58
N PHE A 181 9.06 -9.01 15.28
CA PHE A 181 9.45 -8.01 16.28
C PHE A 181 8.32 -7.70 17.27
N LEU A 182 7.11 -7.45 16.78
CA LEU A 182 5.98 -7.08 17.63
C LEU A 182 5.35 -8.27 18.34
N GLY A 183 5.43 -9.47 17.77
CA GLY A 183 5.06 -10.74 18.40
C GLY A 183 3.56 -10.98 18.56
N THR A 184 2.76 -9.97 18.90
CA THR A 184 1.33 -10.12 19.17
C THR A 184 0.48 -9.00 18.53
N PRO A 185 -0.80 -9.24 18.19
CA PRO A 185 -1.69 -8.22 17.66
C PRO A 185 -1.90 -7.00 18.59
N GLU A 186 -1.85 -7.19 19.90
CA GLU A 186 -2.01 -6.10 20.88
C GLU A 186 -0.93 -5.04 20.73
N ARG A 187 0.31 -5.48 20.45
CA ARG A 187 1.44 -4.58 20.20
C ARG A 187 1.23 -3.74 18.93
N PHE A 188 0.53 -4.25 17.92
CA PHE A 188 0.13 -3.43 16.76
C PHE A 188 -0.91 -2.37 17.15
N GLY A 189 -1.82 -2.67 18.08
CA GLY A 189 -2.78 -1.72 18.63
C GLY A 189 -2.13 -0.54 19.38
N GLU A 190 -1.01 -0.78 20.06
CA GLU A 190 -0.20 0.28 20.67
C GLU A 190 0.42 1.21 19.62
N ILE A 191 0.94 0.64 18.52
CA ILE A 191 1.49 1.41 17.39
C ILE A 191 0.39 2.18 16.65
N TRP A 192 -0.80 1.60 16.50
CA TRP A 192 -2.00 2.27 15.99
C TRP A 192 -2.37 3.50 16.83
N SER A 193 -2.40 3.35 18.15
CA SER A 193 -2.71 4.44 19.09
C SER A 193 -1.64 5.54 19.05
N ALA A 194 -0.36 5.16 18.94
CA ALA A 194 0.74 6.09 18.76
C ALA A 194 0.63 6.90 17.45
N ARG A 195 0.19 6.25 16.36
CA ARG A 195 -0.10 6.89 15.06
C ARG A 195 -1.26 7.89 15.19
N ASP A 196 -2.33 7.52 15.88
CA ASP A 196 -3.49 8.41 16.10
C ASP A 196 -3.11 9.69 16.84
N ALA A 197 -2.35 9.57 17.93
CA ALA A 197 -1.84 10.73 18.65
C ALA A 197 -0.93 11.60 17.76
N ALA A 198 -0.08 10.98 16.93
CA ALA A 198 0.78 11.69 15.99
C ALA A 198 -0.01 12.44 14.90
N VAL A 199 -1.08 11.85 14.38
CA VAL A 199 -1.96 12.48 13.38
C VAL A 199 -2.59 13.74 13.94
N VAL A 200 -3.21 13.66 15.13
CA VAL A 200 -3.89 14.81 15.73
C VAL A 200 -2.93 15.97 15.96
N ASP A 201 -1.77 15.70 16.56
CA ASP A 201 -0.78 16.74 16.86
C ASP A 201 -0.15 17.31 15.59
N GLY A 202 0.21 16.45 14.63
CA GLY A 202 0.85 16.88 13.40
C GLY A 202 -0.07 17.65 12.46
N LEU A 203 -1.36 17.28 12.34
CA LEU A 203 -2.31 18.06 11.53
C LEU A 203 -2.55 19.45 12.12
N ARG A 204 -2.72 19.56 13.44
CA ARG A 204 -2.86 20.87 14.12
C ARG A 204 -1.63 21.75 13.93
N GLN A 205 -0.45 21.16 13.91
CA GLN A 205 0.80 21.90 13.77
C GLN A 205 1.13 22.29 12.33
N TYR A 206 1.00 21.37 11.38
CA TYR A 206 1.56 21.51 10.04
C TYR A 206 0.53 21.76 8.94
N ALA A 207 -0.75 21.49 9.21
CA ALA A 207 -1.84 21.75 8.27
C ALA A 207 -3.12 22.20 9.01
N PRO A 208 -3.09 23.24 9.85
CA PRO A 208 -4.24 23.62 10.69
C PRO A 208 -5.53 23.86 9.90
N ASP A 209 -5.43 24.35 8.66
CA ASP A 209 -6.60 24.61 7.81
C ASP A 209 -7.36 23.34 7.38
N ILE A 210 -6.78 22.13 7.51
CA ILE A 210 -7.47 20.86 7.22
C ILE A 210 -8.28 20.34 8.42
N VAL A 211 -8.06 20.90 9.62
CA VAL A 211 -8.63 20.37 10.86
C VAL A 211 -10.15 20.49 10.88
N GLU A 212 -10.67 21.69 10.62
CA GLU A 212 -12.11 21.93 10.57
C GLU A 212 -12.78 21.16 9.42
N PRO A 213 -12.24 21.15 8.17
CA PRO A 213 -12.75 20.28 7.11
C PRO A 213 -12.80 18.79 7.50
N LEU A 214 -11.76 18.24 8.11
CA LEU A 214 -11.78 16.83 8.55
C LEU A 214 -12.91 16.55 9.55
N ALA A 215 -13.08 17.42 10.54
CA ALA A 215 -14.16 17.30 11.51
C ALA A 215 -15.55 17.43 10.85
N ALA A 216 -15.72 18.40 9.96
CA ALA A 216 -16.99 18.70 9.31
C ALA A 216 -17.44 17.59 8.35
N PHE A 217 -16.51 16.98 7.59
CA PHE A 217 -16.84 15.91 6.65
C PHE A 217 -17.01 14.53 7.32
N ALA A 218 -16.63 14.36 8.59
CA ALA A 218 -16.54 13.05 9.23
C ALA A 218 -17.83 12.22 9.13
N ALA A 219 -18.99 12.81 9.47
CA ALA A 219 -20.26 12.09 9.48
C ALA A 219 -20.71 11.65 8.07
N GLU A 220 -20.57 12.53 7.08
CA GLU A 220 -20.92 12.24 5.68
C GLU A 220 -19.99 11.17 5.10
N LEU A 221 -18.67 11.28 5.35
CA LEU A 221 -17.71 10.29 4.87
C LEU A 221 -17.92 8.92 5.51
N TRP A 222 -18.27 8.85 6.80
CA TRP A 222 -18.63 7.57 7.43
C TRP A 222 -19.89 6.96 6.81
N THR A 223 -20.91 7.77 6.52
CA THR A 223 -22.12 7.32 5.82
C THR A 223 -21.80 6.75 4.43
N VAL A 224 -20.86 7.37 3.71
CA VAL A 224 -20.36 6.85 2.43
C VAL A 224 -19.60 5.54 2.63
N VAL A 225 -18.64 5.51 3.57
CA VAL A 225 -17.78 4.36 3.86
C VAL A 225 -18.59 3.12 4.21
N GLU A 226 -19.66 3.25 5.00
CA GLU A 226 -20.55 2.14 5.38
C GLU A 226 -21.30 1.50 4.20
N GLN A 227 -21.47 2.23 3.10
CA GLN A 227 -22.17 1.75 1.91
C GLN A 227 -21.22 1.11 0.88
N LEU A 228 -19.89 1.19 1.10
CA LEU A 228 -18.93 0.67 0.13
C LEU A 228 -18.86 -0.86 0.13
N PRO A 229 -18.80 -1.51 -1.05
CA PRO A 229 -18.74 -2.96 -1.13
C PRO A 229 -17.48 -3.54 -0.47
N LEU A 230 -17.68 -4.56 0.38
CA LEU A 230 -16.61 -5.19 1.15
C LEU A 230 -15.86 -6.31 0.40
N VAL A 231 -16.55 -7.03 -0.51
CA VAL A 231 -15.98 -8.20 -1.20
C VAL A 231 -14.66 -7.86 -1.89
N GLY A 232 -13.64 -8.68 -1.62
CA GLY A 232 -12.30 -8.54 -2.20
C GLY A 232 -11.45 -7.42 -1.60
N ARG A 233 -11.90 -6.78 -0.51
CA ARG A 233 -11.22 -5.63 0.10
C ARG A 233 -10.86 -5.89 1.57
N PRO A 234 -9.92 -6.82 1.83
CA PRO A 234 -9.60 -7.26 3.18
C PRO A 234 -9.05 -6.14 4.05
N PHE A 235 -8.27 -5.22 3.47
CA PHE A 235 -7.64 -4.15 4.23
C PHE A 235 -8.65 -3.07 4.58
N PHE A 236 -9.48 -2.65 3.63
CA PHE A 236 -10.63 -1.80 3.91
C PHE A 236 -11.53 -2.41 4.99
N GLY A 237 -11.87 -3.70 4.87
CA GLY A 237 -12.72 -4.40 5.83
C GLY A 237 -12.14 -4.40 7.24
N ALA A 238 -10.84 -4.62 7.35
CA ALA A 238 -10.14 -4.58 8.62
C ALA A 238 -10.15 -3.16 9.25
N HIS A 239 -9.91 -2.12 8.44
CA HIS A 239 -10.00 -0.72 8.91
C HIS A 239 -11.43 -0.33 9.30
N LEU A 240 -12.44 -0.76 8.54
CA LEU A 240 -13.86 -0.51 8.82
C LEU A 240 -14.31 -1.11 10.17
N ALA A 241 -13.73 -2.25 10.57
CA ALA A 241 -14.02 -2.93 11.83
C ALA A 241 -13.39 -2.25 13.06
N MET A 242 -12.46 -1.32 12.87
CA MET A 242 -11.85 -0.59 13.98
C MET A 242 -12.85 0.35 14.65
N ALA A 243 -12.72 0.52 15.97
CA ALA A 243 -13.57 1.44 16.72
C ALA A 243 -13.42 2.87 16.19
N ARG A 244 -14.55 3.53 15.92
CA ARG A 244 -14.55 4.91 15.44
C ARG A 244 -14.10 5.87 16.53
N PRO A 245 -13.12 6.74 16.26
CA PRO A 245 -12.76 7.80 17.18
C PRO A 245 -13.95 8.73 17.46
N THR A 246 -14.10 9.16 18.72
CA THR A 246 -15.09 10.16 19.14
C THR A 246 -14.61 11.60 18.94
N GLU A 247 -13.29 11.80 18.87
CA GLU A 247 -12.69 13.09 18.56
C GLU A 247 -12.90 13.38 17.05
N PRO A 248 -13.56 14.50 16.67
CA PRO A 248 -14.02 14.70 15.29
C PRO A 248 -12.92 14.75 14.22
N LEU A 249 -11.78 15.39 14.51
CA LEU A 249 -10.64 15.47 13.60
C LEU A 249 -10.12 14.08 13.27
N LEU A 250 -9.87 13.27 14.30
CA LEU A 250 -9.38 11.91 14.13
C LEU A 250 -10.42 11.01 13.47
N SER A 251 -11.71 11.20 13.79
CA SER A 251 -12.81 10.46 13.16
C SER A 251 -12.87 10.72 11.65
N GLY A 252 -12.77 11.97 11.23
CA GLY A 252 -12.70 12.34 9.81
C GLY A 252 -11.46 11.77 9.12
N TRP A 253 -10.30 11.78 9.79
CA TRP A 253 -9.08 11.18 9.26
C TRP A 253 -9.23 9.66 9.06
N HIS A 254 -9.86 8.95 10.01
CA HIS A 254 -10.13 7.51 9.89
C HIS A 254 -11.11 7.20 8.74
N ALA A 255 -12.13 8.04 8.53
CA ALA A 255 -13.04 7.88 7.39
C ALA A 255 -12.30 8.01 6.04
N ILE A 256 -11.44 9.02 5.90
CA ILE A 256 -10.57 9.19 4.72
C ILE A 256 -9.60 8.01 4.58
N ASN A 257 -9.06 7.50 5.69
CA ASN A 257 -8.18 6.34 5.65
C ASN A 257 -8.93 5.09 5.15
N CYS A 258 -10.20 4.90 5.54
CA CYS A 258 -11.03 3.84 4.98
C CYS A 258 -11.21 4.00 3.47
N LEU A 259 -11.49 5.22 2.97
CA LEU A 259 -11.57 5.48 1.52
C LEU A 259 -10.25 5.17 0.81
N ARG A 260 -9.11 5.54 1.42
CA ARG A 260 -7.77 5.24 0.90
C ARG A 260 -7.56 3.74 0.78
N GLU A 261 -7.88 2.98 1.82
CA GLU A 261 -7.66 1.53 1.81
C GLU A 261 -8.66 0.81 0.89
N TRP A 262 -9.89 1.30 0.75
CA TRP A 262 -10.85 0.79 -0.24
C TRP A 262 -10.37 0.99 -1.68
N ARG A 263 -9.84 2.19 -2.00
CA ARG A 263 -9.17 2.44 -3.29
C ARG A 263 -7.93 1.57 -3.44
N GLY A 264 -7.14 1.41 -2.38
CA GLY A 264 -5.92 0.61 -2.36
C GLY A 264 -6.16 -0.86 -2.70
N ASP A 265 -7.14 -1.50 -2.04
CA ASP A 265 -7.53 -2.89 -2.34
C ASP A 265 -8.02 -3.01 -3.79
N THR A 266 -8.80 -2.04 -4.26
CA THR A 266 -9.28 -2.00 -5.66
C THR A 266 -8.11 -1.86 -6.65
N HIS A 267 -7.13 -1.00 -6.35
CA HIS A 267 -5.94 -0.82 -7.17
C HIS A 267 -5.12 -2.12 -7.27
N TRP A 268 -4.90 -2.80 -6.14
CA TRP A 268 -4.15 -4.06 -6.15
C TRP A 268 -4.88 -5.18 -6.88
N ALA A 269 -6.22 -5.22 -6.82
CA ALA A 269 -7.00 -6.14 -7.63
C ALA A 269 -6.78 -5.91 -9.15
N VAL A 270 -6.74 -4.65 -9.60
CA VAL A 270 -6.43 -4.31 -11.00
C VAL A 270 -5.00 -4.72 -11.37
N VAL A 271 -4.01 -4.42 -10.51
CA VAL A 271 -2.60 -4.80 -10.75
C VAL A 271 -2.45 -6.32 -10.89
N VAL A 272 -3.10 -7.09 -10.01
CA VAL A 272 -3.07 -8.56 -10.06
C VAL A 272 -3.78 -9.08 -11.30
N ALA A 273 -4.89 -8.48 -11.72
CA ALA A 273 -5.61 -8.85 -12.94
C ALA A 273 -4.78 -8.63 -14.21
N GLU A 274 -3.87 -7.65 -14.22
CA GLU A 274 -2.88 -7.43 -15.28
C GLU A 274 -1.66 -8.39 -15.16
N GLY A 275 -1.71 -9.35 -14.24
CA GLY A 275 -0.69 -10.37 -14.04
C GLY A 275 0.61 -9.83 -13.48
N LEU A 276 0.58 -8.70 -12.77
CA LEU A 276 1.77 -8.06 -12.20
C LEU A 276 2.00 -8.45 -10.74
N GLY A 277 3.24 -8.81 -10.40
CA GLY A 277 3.72 -8.95 -9.02
C GLY A 277 4.20 -7.62 -8.41
N HIS A 278 4.57 -7.66 -7.13
CA HIS A 278 5.01 -6.46 -6.38
C HIS A 278 6.21 -5.74 -7.01
N ALA A 279 7.20 -6.50 -7.49
CA ALA A 279 8.41 -5.96 -8.10
C ALA A 279 8.09 -5.31 -9.45
N GLU A 280 7.34 -6.01 -10.31
CA GLU A 280 6.92 -5.50 -11.63
C GLU A 280 6.11 -4.21 -11.50
N ALA A 281 5.12 -4.20 -10.59
CA ALA A 281 4.32 -3.00 -10.33
C ALA A 281 5.18 -1.82 -9.84
N SER A 282 6.18 -2.09 -9.00
CA SER A 282 7.08 -1.05 -8.49
C SER A 282 8.03 -0.54 -9.58
N ILE A 283 8.56 -1.40 -10.46
CA ILE A 283 9.41 -1.02 -11.60
C ILE A 283 8.63 -0.15 -12.59
N LEU A 284 7.43 -0.59 -13.00
CA LEU A 284 6.58 0.19 -13.91
C LEU A 284 6.20 1.54 -13.32
N HIS A 285 5.85 1.59 -12.04
CA HIS A 285 5.54 2.85 -11.38
C HIS A 285 6.77 3.74 -11.26
N ASN A 286 7.95 3.20 -10.94
CA ASN A 286 9.20 3.95 -10.88
C ASN A 286 9.51 4.65 -12.21
N ALA A 287 9.42 3.92 -13.32
CA ALA A 287 9.64 4.47 -14.65
C ALA A 287 8.59 5.53 -15.02
N TRP A 288 7.31 5.30 -14.67
CA TRP A 288 6.23 6.25 -14.91
C TRP A 288 6.40 7.57 -14.14
N LEU A 289 7.03 7.53 -12.98
CA LEU A 289 7.39 8.72 -12.19
C LEU A 289 8.67 9.42 -12.70
N GLY A 290 9.43 8.78 -13.60
CA GLY A 290 10.72 9.28 -14.05
C GLY A 290 11.83 9.21 -12.99
N TYR A 291 11.73 8.29 -12.02
CA TYR A 291 12.73 8.13 -10.97
C TYR A 291 13.96 7.36 -11.45
N GLU A 292 15.06 7.53 -10.71
CA GLU A 292 16.26 6.69 -10.85
C GLU A 292 15.87 5.21 -10.82
N THR A 293 16.54 4.41 -11.64
CA THR A 293 16.22 2.99 -11.83
C THR A 293 16.16 2.26 -10.49
N ASP A 294 15.10 1.47 -10.30
CA ASP A 294 14.81 0.64 -9.12
C ASP A 294 14.60 1.38 -7.78
N TRP A 295 14.71 2.71 -7.74
CA TRP A 295 14.59 3.49 -6.50
C TRP A 295 13.33 3.14 -5.69
N LEU A 296 12.18 3.05 -6.37
CA LEU A 296 10.90 2.77 -5.71
C LEU A 296 10.79 1.33 -5.20
N ALA A 297 11.36 0.36 -5.91
CA ALA A 297 11.36 -1.03 -5.45
C ALA A 297 12.26 -1.18 -4.21
N LEU A 298 13.45 -0.56 -4.25
CA LEU A 298 14.43 -0.56 -3.16
C LEU A 298 13.90 0.15 -1.91
N SER A 299 13.29 1.33 -2.05
CA SER A 299 12.70 2.07 -0.92
C SER A 299 11.56 1.31 -0.22
N ARG A 300 10.99 0.28 -0.87
CA ARG A 300 9.96 -0.61 -0.30
C ARG A 300 10.51 -1.95 0.20
N GLY A 301 11.84 -2.10 0.21
CA GLY A 301 12.56 -3.28 0.69
C GLY A 301 12.53 -4.47 -0.26
N THR A 302 12.18 -4.26 -1.54
CA THR A 302 12.23 -5.33 -2.55
C THR A 302 13.68 -5.79 -2.69
N SER A 303 13.91 -7.10 -2.62
CA SER A 303 15.28 -7.62 -2.69
C SER A 303 15.88 -7.43 -4.09
N PRO A 304 17.21 -7.33 -4.23
CA PRO A 304 17.85 -7.27 -5.54
C PRO A 304 17.46 -8.46 -6.44
N ALA A 305 17.32 -9.65 -5.87
CA ALA A 305 16.91 -10.84 -6.61
C ALA A 305 15.47 -10.71 -7.16
N ASP A 306 14.54 -10.19 -6.35
CA ASP A 306 13.16 -9.95 -6.79
C ASP A 306 13.08 -8.83 -7.84
N ILE A 307 13.95 -7.82 -7.75
CA ILE A 307 14.06 -6.75 -8.77
C ILE A 307 14.54 -7.35 -10.10
N GLU A 308 15.59 -8.18 -10.10
CA GLU A 308 16.07 -8.85 -11.32
C GLU A 308 15.01 -9.79 -11.91
N ALA A 309 14.30 -10.54 -11.06
CA ALA A 309 13.18 -11.37 -11.50
C ALA A 309 12.06 -10.52 -12.12
N GLY A 310 11.75 -9.37 -11.52
CA GLY A 310 10.79 -8.40 -12.04
C GLY A 310 11.17 -7.86 -13.42
N TRP A 311 12.42 -7.43 -13.60
CA TRP A 311 12.93 -6.99 -14.91
C TRP A 311 12.87 -8.10 -15.97
N THR A 312 13.26 -9.32 -15.60
CA THR A 312 13.21 -10.48 -16.50
C THR A 312 11.78 -10.78 -16.93
N SER A 313 10.84 -10.75 -15.98
CA SER A 313 9.40 -10.98 -16.25
C SER A 313 8.80 -9.87 -17.12
N LEU A 314 9.09 -8.60 -16.84
CA LEU A 314 8.64 -7.47 -17.66
C LEU A 314 9.21 -7.53 -19.09
N ALA A 315 10.46 -7.97 -19.25
CA ALA A 315 11.05 -8.17 -20.57
C ALA A 315 10.37 -9.31 -21.35
N ALA A 316 10.07 -10.43 -20.68
CA ALA A 316 9.32 -11.54 -21.28
C ALA A 316 7.90 -11.13 -21.70
N LYS A 317 7.29 -10.16 -21.00
CA LYS A 317 5.99 -9.57 -21.32
C LYS A 317 6.05 -8.48 -22.40
N GLY A 318 7.24 -8.13 -22.91
CA GLY A 318 7.41 -7.04 -23.88
C GLY A 318 7.16 -5.64 -23.29
N LEU A 319 7.26 -5.49 -21.97
CA LEU A 319 7.03 -4.22 -21.26
C LEU A 319 8.34 -3.51 -20.89
N ALA A 320 9.48 -4.19 -21.02
CA ALA A 320 10.80 -3.67 -20.73
C ALA A 320 11.86 -4.25 -21.67
N HIS A 321 12.97 -3.53 -21.86
CA HIS A 321 14.16 -4.02 -22.54
C HIS A 321 15.41 -3.40 -21.91
N GLN A 322 16.45 -4.19 -21.64
CA GLN A 322 17.72 -3.72 -21.08
C GLN A 322 17.57 -2.75 -19.89
N ARG A 323 16.75 -3.12 -18.90
CA ARG A 323 16.41 -2.29 -17.71
C ARG A 323 15.74 -0.95 -18.00
N THR A 324 15.13 -0.81 -19.16
CA THR A 324 14.31 0.35 -19.53
C THR A 324 12.88 -0.11 -19.74
N VAL A 325 11.92 0.55 -19.09
CA VAL A 325 10.49 0.30 -19.35
C VAL A 325 10.13 0.86 -20.72
N LEU A 326 9.48 0.05 -21.54
CA LEU A 326 9.06 0.42 -22.90
C LEU A 326 7.77 1.26 -22.87
N PRO A 327 7.42 1.96 -23.96
CA PRO A 327 6.16 2.71 -24.06
C PRO A 327 4.92 1.86 -23.71
N GLU A 328 4.92 0.57 -24.06
CA GLU A 328 3.86 -0.38 -23.75
C GLU A 328 3.71 -0.60 -22.23
N GLY A 329 4.82 -0.63 -21.49
CA GLY A 329 4.85 -0.70 -20.03
C GLY A 329 4.31 0.57 -19.37
N LEU A 330 4.68 1.74 -19.88
CA LEU A 330 4.13 3.02 -19.42
C LEU A 330 2.63 3.14 -19.73
N ALA A 331 2.21 2.68 -20.91
CA ALA A 331 0.80 2.64 -21.30
C ALA A 331 0.00 1.68 -20.41
N LEU A 332 0.53 0.49 -20.09
CA LEU A 332 -0.09 -0.42 -19.12
C LEU A 332 -0.23 0.24 -17.75
N ARG A 333 0.82 0.88 -17.26
CA ARG A 333 0.80 1.59 -15.98
C ARG A 333 -0.29 2.68 -15.96
N GLN A 334 -0.45 3.43 -17.05
CA GLN A 334 -1.52 4.44 -17.17
C GLN A 334 -2.91 3.79 -17.19
N ARG A 335 -3.11 2.71 -17.96
CA ARG A 335 -4.39 1.98 -17.99
C ARG A 335 -4.80 1.47 -16.60
N ILE A 336 -3.85 1.05 -15.78
CA ILE A 336 -4.10 0.64 -14.38
C ILE A 336 -4.60 1.81 -13.54
N GLU A 337 -4.02 3.03 -13.65
CA GLU A 337 -4.59 4.20 -12.96
C GLU A 337 -5.98 4.54 -13.46
N ASP A 338 -6.19 4.60 -14.78
CA ASP A 338 -7.49 4.94 -15.36
C ASP A 338 -8.58 3.94 -14.93
N ALA A 339 -8.24 2.65 -14.91
CA ALA A 339 -9.12 1.60 -14.40
C ALA A 339 -9.37 1.74 -12.90
N THR A 340 -8.35 2.08 -12.11
CA THR A 340 -8.49 2.32 -10.67
C THR A 340 -9.44 3.49 -10.41
N ASP A 341 -9.24 4.62 -11.07
CA ASP A 341 -10.08 5.81 -10.91
C ASP A 341 -11.52 5.51 -11.33
N ARG A 342 -11.74 4.87 -12.48
CA ARG A 342 -13.09 4.46 -12.92
C ARG A 342 -13.77 3.50 -11.93
N LEU A 343 -13.04 2.52 -11.39
CA LEU A 343 -13.59 1.54 -10.44
C LEU A 343 -13.78 2.12 -9.03
N THR A 344 -13.28 3.33 -8.77
CA THR A 344 -13.32 3.96 -7.45
C THR A 344 -14.07 5.29 -7.43
N MET A 345 -14.97 5.52 -8.40
CA MET A 345 -15.86 6.68 -8.43
C MET A 345 -16.97 6.64 -7.38
N LEU A 346 -17.38 5.43 -6.95
CA LEU A 346 -18.55 5.23 -6.10
C LEU A 346 -18.58 6.08 -4.82
N PRO A 347 -17.49 6.22 -4.02
CA PRO A 347 -17.53 7.06 -2.83
C PRO A 347 -17.91 8.51 -3.13
N TRP A 348 -17.45 9.05 -4.26
CA TRP A 348 -17.71 10.44 -4.68
C TRP A 348 -19.12 10.60 -5.23
N GLN A 349 -19.63 9.58 -5.91
CA GLN A 349 -21.02 9.54 -6.36
C GLN A 349 -21.99 9.50 -5.17
N LEU A 350 -21.68 8.71 -4.13
CA LEU A 350 -22.46 8.63 -2.91
C LEU A 350 -22.38 9.92 -2.08
N LEU A 351 -21.23 10.58 -2.05
CA LEU A 351 -21.07 11.89 -1.41
C LEU A 351 -21.83 13.00 -2.18
N GLY A 352 -22.03 12.83 -3.48
CA GLY A 352 -22.65 13.80 -4.37
C GLY A 352 -21.63 14.74 -5.02
N ALA A 353 -21.96 15.25 -6.21
CA ALA A 353 -21.03 16.00 -7.05
C ALA A 353 -20.55 17.31 -6.38
N GLU A 354 -21.48 18.10 -5.85
CA GLU A 354 -21.18 19.37 -5.18
C GLU A 354 -20.28 19.16 -3.94
N ARG A 355 -20.65 18.24 -3.05
CA ARG A 355 -19.85 17.94 -1.85
C ARG A 355 -18.50 17.32 -2.20
N SER A 356 -18.42 16.51 -3.25
CA SER A 356 -17.16 15.97 -3.75
C SER A 356 -16.24 17.06 -4.31
N GLN A 357 -16.80 18.09 -4.97
CA GLN A 357 -16.02 19.25 -5.42
C GLN A 357 -15.56 20.12 -4.25
N GLN A 358 -16.43 20.38 -3.27
CA GLN A 358 -16.07 21.08 -2.04
C GLN A 358 -14.96 20.36 -1.27
N PHE A 359 -15.01 19.02 -1.20
CA PHE A 359 -13.93 18.22 -0.63
C PHE A 359 -12.60 18.51 -1.34
N THR A 360 -12.59 18.57 -2.67
CA THR A 360 -11.38 18.93 -3.41
C THR A 360 -10.85 20.31 -3.02
N GLU A 361 -11.73 21.32 -2.99
CA GLU A 361 -11.40 22.72 -2.71
C GLU A 361 -10.81 22.91 -1.31
N PHE A 362 -11.34 22.20 -0.30
CA PHE A 362 -10.84 22.28 1.07
C PHE A 362 -9.57 21.47 1.31
N PHE A 363 -9.39 20.34 0.63
CA PHE A 363 -8.29 19.41 0.94
C PHE A 363 -7.05 19.61 0.06
N GLU A 364 -7.17 20.11 -1.18
CA GLU A 364 -6.02 20.29 -2.07
C GLU A 364 -4.95 21.25 -1.49
N PRO A 365 -5.28 22.47 -1.00
CA PRO A 365 -4.27 23.37 -0.45
C PRO A 365 -3.48 22.81 0.75
N PRO A 366 -4.11 22.25 1.81
CA PRO A 366 -3.36 21.64 2.90
C PRO A 366 -2.58 20.39 2.46
N CYS A 367 -3.08 19.63 1.47
CA CYS A 367 -2.34 18.51 0.92
C CYS A 367 -1.01 18.94 0.27
N VAL A 368 -0.97 20.09 -0.43
CA VAL A 368 0.30 20.63 -0.97
C VAL A 368 1.30 20.90 0.15
N ARG A 369 0.86 21.48 1.28
CA ARG A 369 1.74 21.71 2.44
C ARG A 369 2.22 20.41 3.10
N LEU A 370 1.33 19.43 3.26
CA LEU A 370 1.69 18.13 3.80
C LEU A 370 2.71 17.40 2.91
N LEU A 371 2.58 17.53 1.59
CA LEU A 371 3.53 16.95 0.64
C LEU A 371 4.90 17.66 0.69
N ALA A 372 4.93 18.98 0.80
CA ALA A 372 6.17 19.73 1.00
C ALA A 372 6.87 19.34 2.32
N ARG A 373 6.09 19.06 3.38
CA ARG A 373 6.64 18.50 4.62
C ARG A 373 7.29 17.13 4.39
N VAL A 374 6.73 16.26 3.55
CA VAL A 374 7.37 14.99 3.21
C VAL A 374 8.70 15.20 2.49
N ASP A 375 8.83 16.28 1.70
CA ASP A 375 10.12 16.64 1.09
C ASP A 375 11.17 16.97 2.15
N GLU A 376 10.77 17.70 3.19
CA GLU A 376 11.64 18.07 4.31
C GLU A 376 12.01 16.86 5.19
N THR A 377 11.09 15.93 5.42
CA THR A 377 11.28 14.86 6.41
C THR A 377 11.78 13.54 5.83
N ALA A 378 11.60 13.31 4.52
CA ALA A 378 12.03 12.08 3.86
C ALA A 378 12.65 12.30 2.48
N GLY A 379 12.21 13.31 1.73
CA GLY A 379 12.73 13.67 0.42
C GLY A 379 11.71 13.59 -0.70
N VAL A 380 12.05 14.20 -1.84
CA VAL A 380 11.13 14.48 -2.96
C VAL A 380 10.57 13.25 -3.68
N ASN A 381 11.21 12.10 -3.53
CA ASN A 381 10.77 10.85 -4.15
C ASN A 381 9.73 10.08 -3.29
N TYR A 382 9.55 10.47 -2.03
CA TYR A 382 8.57 9.83 -1.14
C TYR A 382 7.14 10.30 -1.43
N GLN A 383 6.18 9.48 -1.01
CA GLN A 383 4.74 9.62 -1.33
C GLN A 383 4.44 9.73 -2.84
N PRO A 384 4.96 8.81 -3.69
CA PRO A 384 4.91 8.96 -5.15
C PRO A 384 3.50 9.07 -5.73
N ALA A 385 2.50 8.44 -5.13
CA ALA A 385 1.11 8.50 -5.57
C ALA A 385 0.44 9.88 -5.38
N SER A 386 1.05 10.78 -4.58
CA SER A 386 0.57 12.15 -4.38
C SER A 386 1.20 13.18 -5.32
N ARG A 387 2.26 12.77 -6.03
CA ARG A 387 3.10 13.65 -6.83
C ARG A 387 2.48 13.86 -8.21
N LEU A 388 2.44 15.11 -8.65
CA LEU A 388 2.10 15.45 -10.03
C LEU A 388 3.40 15.59 -10.81
N PHE A 389 3.57 14.76 -11.83
CA PHE A 389 4.66 14.90 -12.79
C PHE A 389 4.12 15.46 -14.08
N THR A 390 4.78 16.50 -14.59
CA THR A 390 4.58 16.95 -15.96
C THR A 390 5.10 15.84 -16.85
N ARG A 391 4.20 15.15 -17.56
CA ARG A 391 4.58 14.06 -18.46
C ARG A 391 5.47 14.64 -19.56
N PRO A 392 6.67 14.09 -19.82
CA PRO A 392 7.34 14.40 -21.08
C PRO A 392 6.40 13.96 -22.22
N GLN A 393 6.18 14.87 -23.17
CA GLN A 393 5.33 14.63 -24.35
C GLN A 393 5.89 13.53 -25.24
#